data_AF-A0ABC8UR74-F1
#
_entry.id   AF-A0ABC8UR74-F1
#
_cell.length_a   1.000
_cell.length_b   1.000
_cell.length_c   1.000
_cell.angle_alpha   90.00
_cell.angle_beta   90.00
_cell.angle_gamma   90.00
#
_symmetry.space_group_name_H-M   'P 1'
#
loop_
_entity.id
_entity.type
_entity.pdbx_description
1 polymer ?
#
loop_
_entity_poly.entity_id
_entity_poly.type
_entity_poly.pdbx_seq_one_letter_code
_entity_poly.pdbx_strand_id
1 'polypeptide(L)'
;MIWKLPKQVQNAVDFLKMIGALDEYENLTHLGEFLSILPVDPKLGKMLIMGAIFQCFDPVLTTVAGLSVRDPFLLPQDKKDLAGTAKSRFSAKDYSDHMALVRAYEGWKEAEREGSAYEYCWRNFLSSQTLQAMHSLRKQFSFILKDAGLLDADVGTNNRLSHNQSLVRAIICSGLFPGIASVVV
;
A
#
# COMPACT_ATOMS: atom_id res chain seq x y z
N MET A 1 -14.80 -39.62 9.72
CA MET A 1 -15.31 -38.53 10.60
C MET A 1 -14.82 -37.23 9.99
N ILE A 2 -15.67 -36.49 9.27
CA ILE A 2 -15.27 -35.28 8.55
C ILE A 2 -15.38 -34.12 9.55
N TRP A 3 -14.24 -33.69 10.10
CA TRP A 3 -14.17 -32.48 10.89
C TRP A 3 -14.47 -31.30 9.96
N LYS A 4 -15.71 -30.79 9.98
CA LYS A 4 -16.03 -29.53 9.30
C LYS A 4 -15.32 -28.40 10.03
N LEU A 5 -14.43 -27.70 9.34
CA LEU A 5 -13.81 -26.48 9.85
C LEU A 5 -14.89 -25.44 10.19
N PRO A 6 -14.67 -24.59 11.20
CA PRO A 6 -15.53 -23.42 11.42
C PRO A 6 -15.62 -22.58 10.15
N LYS A 7 -16.79 -22.04 9.84
CA LYS A 7 -17.05 -21.27 8.60
C LYS A 7 -16.03 -20.16 8.36
N GLN A 8 -15.57 -19.51 9.43
CA GLN A 8 -14.57 -18.45 9.38
C GLN A 8 -13.20 -18.97 8.92
N VAL A 9 -12.81 -20.17 9.37
CA VAL A 9 -11.56 -20.81 8.94
C VAL A 9 -11.66 -21.23 7.48
N GLN A 10 -12.79 -21.82 7.07
CA GLN A 10 -13.01 -22.17 5.66
C GLN A 10 -12.92 -20.93 4.75
N ASN A 11 -13.59 -19.84 5.12
CA ASN A 11 -13.52 -18.59 4.34
C ASN A 11 -12.08 -18.04 4.24
N ALA A 12 -11.29 -18.16 5.30
CA ALA A 12 -9.89 -17.74 5.28
C ALA A 12 -9.04 -18.61 4.36
N VAL A 13 -9.23 -19.94 4.39
CA VAL A 13 -8.58 -20.88 3.49
C VAL A 13 -8.96 -20.59 2.04
N ASP A 14 -10.25 -20.42 1.75
CA ASP A 14 -10.75 -20.13 0.40
C ASP A 14 -10.18 -18.80 -0.12
N PHE A 15 -10.06 -17.79 0.75
CA PHE A 15 -9.42 -16.53 0.42
C PHE A 15 -7.93 -16.69 0.12
N LEU A 16 -7.19 -17.44 0.94
CA LEU A 16 -5.76 -17.72 0.74
C LEU A 16 -5.51 -18.49 -0.56
N LYS A 17 -6.39 -19.44 -0.92
CA LYS A 17 -6.38 -20.10 -2.24
C LYS A 17 -6.65 -19.11 -3.37
N MET A 18 -7.66 -18.25 -3.23
CA MET A 18 -8.02 -17.24 -4.23
C MET A 18 -6.87 -16.27 -4.52
N ILE A 19 -6.11 -15.84 -3.51
CA ILE A 19 -4.95 -14.97 -3.72
C ILE A 19 -3.69 -15.72 -4.14
N GLY A 20 -3.72 -17.05 -4.21
CA GLY A 20 -2.61 -17.91 -4.62
C GLY A 20 -1.57 -18.17 -3.53
N ALA A 21 -1.88 -17.88 -2.26
CA ALA A 21 -1.01 -18.20 -1.13
C ALA A 21 -1.03 -19.71 -0.81
N LEU A 22 -2.17 -20.37 -1.04
CA LEU A 22 -2.34 -21.81 -0.91
C LEU A 22 -2.71 -22.43 -2.28
N ASP A 23 -2.31 -23.67 -2.50
CA ASP A 23 -2.77 -24.47 -3.64
C ASP A 23 -4.15 -25.12 -3.37
N GLU A 24 -4.64 -25.91 -4.33
CA GLU A 24 -5.94 -26.60 -4.22
C GLU A 24 -6.00 -27.58 -3.04
N TYR A 25 -4.85 -28.14 -2.64
CA TYR A 25 -4.66 -29.10 -1.55
C TYR A 25 -4.30 -28.44 -0.21
N GLU A 26 -4.33 -27.11 -0.11
CA GLU A 26 -4.00 -26.33 1.09
C GLU A 26 -2.51 -26.33 1.47
N ASN A 27 -1.63 -26.68 0.53
CA ASN A 27 -0.19 -26.49 0.72
C ASN A 27 0.21 -25.05 0.43
N LEU A 28 1.24 -24.58 1.13
CA LEU A 28 1.83 -23.28 0.90
C LEU A 28 2.49 -23.23 -0.49
N THR A 29 2.21 -22.19 -1.26
CA THR A 29 2.89 -21.93 -2.53
C THR A 29 4.16 -21.10 -2.30
N HIS A 30 5.04 -20.98 -3.29
CA HIS A 30 6.17 -20.04 -3.23
C HIS A 30 5.73 -18.59 -2.94
N LEU A 31 4.57 -18.16 -3.49
CA LEU A 31 3.99 -16.87 -3.13
C LEU A 31 3.58 -16.86 -1.65
N GLY A 32 2.93 -17.93 -1.19
CA GLY A 32 2.55 -18.12 0.22
C GLY A 32 3.74 -18.04 1.18
N GLU A 33 4.89 -18.61 0.82
CA GLU A 33 6.13 -18.53 1.59
C GLU A 33 6.55 -17.07 1.81
N PHE A 34 6.63 -16.27 0.74
CA PHE A 34 6.94 -14.84 0.87
C PHE A 34 5.86 -14.05 1.62
N LEU A 35 4.59 -14.41 1.48
CA LEU A 35 3.51 -13.77 2.23
C LEU A 35 3.60 -14.08 3.73
N SER A 36 4.05 -15.28 4.10
CA SER A 36 4.12 -15.73 5.49
C SER A 36 5.11 -14.94 6.35
N ILE A 37 6.12 -14.30 5.74
CA ILE A 37 7.14 -13.50 6.43
C ILE A 37 6.77 -12.02 6.55
N LEU A 38 5.75 -11.55 5.83
CA LEU A 38 5.33 -10.15 5.83
C LEU A 38 4.32 -9.89 6.97
N PRO A 39 4.55 -8.91 7.87
CA PRO A 39 3.65 -8.61 8.98
C PRO A 39 2.49 -7.71 8.52
N VAL A 40 1.78 -8.11 7.47
CA VAL A 40 0.68 -7.36 6.84
C VAL A 40 -0.43 -8.32 6.40
N ASP A 41 -1.62 -7.78 6.08
CA ASP A 41 -2.68 -8.58 5.46
C ASP A 41 -2.17 -9.23 4.16
N PRO A 42 -2.37 -10.55 3.92
CA PRO A 42 -1.84 -11.25 2.75
C PRO A 42 -2.11 -10.57 1.40
N LYS A 43 -3.22 -9.85 1.24
CA LYS A 43 -3.50 -9.11 -0.02
C LYS A 43 -2.57 -7.92 -0.22
N LEU A 44 -2.22 -7.22 0.86
CA LEU A 44 -1.27 -6.11 0.84
C LEU A 44 0.16 -6.63 0.67
N GLY A 45 0.46 -7.78 1.27
CA GLY A 45 1.73 -8.47 1.06
C GLY A 45 1.91 -8.85 -0.41
N LYS A 46 0.85 -9.39 -1.04
CA LYS A 46 0.85 -9.72 -2.47
C LYS A 46 1.06 -8.46 -3.31
N MET A 47 0.40 -7.36 -2.96
CA MET A 47 0.59 -6.08 -3.63
C MET A 47 2.06 -5.63 -3.57
N LEU A 48 2.72 -5.70 -2.41
CA LEU A 48 4.15 -5.37 -2.26
C LEU A 48 5.05 -6.23 -3.14
N ILE A 49 4.85 -7.55 -3.11
CA ILE A 49 5.63 -8.51 -3.89
C ILE A 49 5.48 -8.22 -5.40
N MET A 50 4.25 -7.95 -5.85
CA MET A 50 4.01 -7.54 -7.24
C MET A 50 4.72 -6.22 -7.57
N GLY A 51 4.68 -5.23 -6.67
CA GLY A 51 5.41 -3.96 -6.85
C GLY A 51 6.92 -4.15 -7.05
N ALA A 52 7.52 -5.09 -6.32
CA ALA A 52 8.92 -5.47 -6.49
C ALA A 52 9.17 -6.14 -7.86
N ILE A 53 8.39 -7.17 -8.21
CA ILE A 53 8.52 -7.92 -9.48
C ILE A 53 8.36 -7.00 -10.69
N PHE A 54 7.38 -6.10 -10.66
CA PHE A 54 7.09 -5.16 -11.75
C PHE A 54 7.90 -3.87 -11.68
N GLN A 55 8.90 -3.79 -10.81
CA GLN A 55 9.86 -2.67 -10.72
C GLN A 55 9.17 -1.30 -10.54
N CYS A 56 8.10 -1.26 -9.77
CA CYS A 56 7.39 -0.03 -9.38
C CYS A 56 7.17 0.00 -7.86
N PHE A 57 8.21 -0.41 -7.13
CA PHE A 57 8.12 -0.74 -5.72
C PHE A 57 7.76 0.43 -4.82
N ASP A 58 8.37 1.60 -5.01
CA ASP A 58 8.24 2.76 -4.11
C ASP A 58 6.79 3.30 -3.96
N PRO A 59 6.02 3.56 -5.04
CA PRO A 59 4.64 3.99 -4.90
C PRO A 59 3.73 2.90 -4.31
N VAL A 60 3.99 1.63 -4.63
CA VAL A 60 3.25 0.49 -4.07
C VAL A 60 3.54 0.34 -2.58
N LEU A 61 4.81 0.48 -2.19
CA LEU A 61 5.27 0.48 -0.80
C LEU A 61 4.62 1.60 0.00
N THR A 62 4.52 2.80 -0.57
CA THR A 62 3.79 3.93 0.03
C THR A 62 2.33 3.57 0.30
N THR A 63 1.68 2.99 -0.70
CA THR A 63 0.27 2.63 -0.66
C THR A 63 0.01 1.58 0.42
N VAL A 64 0.81 0.51 0.44
CA VAL A 64 0.66 -0.55 1.44
C VAL A 64 0.95 -0.05 2.85
N ALA A 65 1.98 0.78 3.03
CA ALA A 65 2.26 1.39 4.34
C ALA A 65 1.10 2.26 4.83
N GLY A 66 0.51 3.08 3.97
CA GLY A 66 -0.63 3.91 4.34
C GLY A 66 -1.92 3.13 4.59
N LEU A 67 -2.18 2.05 3.84
CA LEU A 67 -3.30 1.14 4.10
C LEU A 67 -3.11 0.30 5.38
N SER A 68 -1.87 0.16 5.85
CA SER A 68 -1.54 -0.55 7.10
C SER A 68 -1.65 0.33 8.35
N VAL A 69 -1.87 1.64 8.17
CA VAL A 69 -2.08 2.60 9.26
C VAL A 69 -3.38 3.38 9.04
N ARG A 70 -3.65 4.35 9.90
CA ARG A 70 -4.78 5.27 9.73
C ARG A 70 -4.49 6.26 8.58
N ASP A 71 -5.53 6.77 7.91
CA ASP A 71 -5.39 7.80 6.87
C ASP A 71 -4.61 9.03 7.42
N PRO A 72 -3.53 9.51 6.76
CA PRO A 72 -2.82 10.71 7.18
C PRO A 72 -3.58 12.01 6.91
N PHE A 73 -4.58 12.02 6.01
CA PHE A 73 -5.39 13.20 5.74
C PHE A 73 -6.35 13.49 6.89
N LEU A 74 -6.23 14.67 7.48
CA LEU A 74 -7.06 15.17 8.57
C LEU A 74 -8.28 15.88 8.00
N LEU A 75 -9.43 15.71 8.68
CA LEU A 75 -10.69 16.37 8.31
C LEU A 75 -11.31 17.07 9.53
N PRO A 76 -10.75 18.20 10.00
CA PRO A 76 -11.32 18.96 11.12
C PRO A 76 -12.72 19.47 10.78
N GLN A 77 -13.64 19.42 11.75
CA GLN A 77 -15.06 19.76 11.53
C GLN A 77 -15.25 21.18 10.99
N ASP A 78 -14.49 22.15 11.50
CA ASP A 78 -14.59 23.56 11.11
C ASP A 78 -13.83 23.91 9.82
N LYS A 79 -13.08 22.96 9.25
CA LYS A 79 -12.19 23.18 8.09
C LYS A 79 -12.34 22.11 7.01
N LYS A 80 -13.50 21.45 6.94
CA LYS A 80 -13.75 20.35 5.99
C LYS A 80 -13.50 20.76 4.54
N ASP A 81 -13.99 21.93 4.12
CA ASP A 81 -13.85 22.38 2.73
C ASP A 81 -12.38 22.69 2.36
N LEU A 82 -11.63 23.30 3.29
CA LEU A 82 -10.22 23.59 3.11
C LEU A 82 -9.39 22.29 3.05
N ALA A 83 -9.66 21.35 3.94
CA ALA A 83 -9.01 20.04 3.96
C ALA A 83 -9.32 19.22 2.71
N GLY A 84 -10.59 19.22 2.26
CA GLY A 84 -11.00 18.58 1.01
C GLY A 84 -10.30 19.20 -0.20
N THR A 85 -10.21 20.53 -0.25
CA THR A 85 -9.47 21.24 -1.29
C THR A 85 -7.98 20.89 -1.27
N ALA A 86 -7.35 20.84 -0.09
CA ALA A 86 -5.96 20.43 0.05
C ALA A 86 -5.73 19.00 -0.45
N LYS A 87 -6.56 18.03 -0.03
CA LYS A 87 -6.48 16.64 -0.49
C LYS A 87 -6.67 16.52 -2.01
N SER A 88 -7.57 17.32 -2.60
CA SER A 88 -7.81 17.32 -4.05
C SER A 88 -6.58 17.72 -4.87
N ARG A 89 -5.68 18.57 -4.32
CA ARG A 89 -4.43 18.96 -4.99
C ARG A 89 -3.50 17.77 -5.20
N PHE A 90 -3.46 16.84 -4.24
CA PHE A 90 -2.71 15.59 -4.39
C PHE A 90 -3.38 14.61 -5.35
N SER A 91 -4.68 14.74 -5.59
CA SER A 91 -5.36 13.85 -6.53
C SER A 91 -4.97 14.13 -7.98
N ALA A 92 -4.37 15.27 -8.33
CA ALA A 92 -3.86 15.60 -9.67
C ALA A 92 -4.85 15.34 -10.84
N LYS A 93 -6.16 15.35 -10.58
CA LYS A 93 -7.24 14.95 -11.52
C LYS A 93 -7.22 13.46 -11.95
N ASP A 94 -6.51 12.64 -11.20
CA ASP A 94 -6.30 11.21 -11.48
C ASP A 94 -7.35 10.29 -10.83
N TYR A 95 -8.27 10.86 -10.03
CA TYR A 95 -9.34 10.18 -9.31
C TYR A 95 -8.87 8.94 -8.52
N SER A 96 -7.71 9.03 -7.86
CA SER A 96 -7.15 7.93 -7.05
C SER A 96 -6.65 8.43 -5.70
N ASP A 97 -7.35 8.04 -4.63
CA ASP A 97 -6.93 8.33 -3.24
C ASP A 97 -5.57 7.71 -2.89
N HIS A 98 -5.27 6.52 -3.43
CA HIS A 98 -3.98 5.88 -3.25
C HIS A 98 -2.85 6.72 -3.87
N MET A 99 -3.05 7.28 -5.06
CA MET A 99 -2.06 8.17 -5.66
C MET A 99 -1.97 9.52 -4.95
N ALA A 100 -3.08 10.03 -4.41
CA ALA A 100 -3.05 11.21 -3.55
C ALA A 100 -2.20 10.97 -2.29
N LEU A 101 -2.35 9.80 -1.66
CA LEU A 101 -1.53 9.37 -0.53
C LEU A 101 -0.04 9.29 -0.90
N VAL A 102 0.30 8.69 -2.06
CA VAL A 102 1.69 8.61 -2.54
C VAL A 102 2.31 10.01 -2.64
N ARG A 103 1.64 10.94 -3.33
CA ARG A 103 2.14 12.31 -3.51
C ARG A 103 2.23 13.09 -2.21
N ALA A 104 1.26 12.90 -1.31
CA ALA A 104 1.29 13.54 0.01
C ALA A 104 2.51 13.11 0.82
N TYR A 105 2.83 11.80 0.80
CA TYR A 105 4.02 11.26 1.43
C TYR A 105 5.32 11.73 0.76
N GLU A 106 5.39 11.75 -0.58
CA GLU A 106 6.57 12.22 -1.31
C GLU A 106 6.89 13.69 -0.99
N GLY A 107 5.88 14.57 -1.03
CA GLY A 107 6.06 15.97 -0.68
C GLY A 107 6.40 16.16 0.80
N TRP A 108 5.90 15.31 1.69
CA TRP A 108 6.30 15.32 3.09
C TRP A 108 7.76 14.91 3.28
N LYS A 109 8.24 13.91 2.55
CA LYS A 109 9.66 13.50 2.60
C LYS A 109 10.59 14.60 2.09
N GLU A 110 10.18 15.36 1.07
CA GLU A 110 10.94 16.53 0.63
C GLU A 110 10.96 17.61 1.72
N ALA A 111 9.79 17.96 2.25
CA ALA A 111 9.69 18.95 3.32
C ALA A 111 10.48 18.56 4.58
N GLU A 112 10.58 17.26 4.89
CA GLU A 112 11.43 16.76 5.97
C GLU A 112 12.92 16.99 5.69
N ARG A 113 13.38 16.80 4.44
CA ARG A 113 14.78 17.11 4.06
C ARG A 113 15.09 18.59 4.16
N GLU A 114 14.12 19.44 3.85
CA GLU A 114 14.24 20.90 3.91
C GLU A 114 14.02 21.48 5.32
N GLY A 115 13.62 20.66 6.30
CA GLY A 115 13.28 21.13 7.65
C GLY A 115 11.93 21.83 7.75
N SER A 116 11.08 21.75 6.73
CA SER A 116 9.75 22.38 6.62
C SER A 116 8.58 21.41 6.83
N ALA A 117 8.83 20.17 7.29
CA ALA A 117 7.82 19.12 7.46
C ALA A 117 6.60 19.53 8.28
N TYR A 118 6.80 20.32 9.34
CA TYR A 118 5.69 20.81 10.18
C TYR A 118 4.75 21.74 9.38
N GLU A 119 5.32 22.71 8.66
CA GLU A 119 4.56 23.64 7.83
C GLU A 119 3.85 22.90 6.71
N TYR A 120 4.53 21.94 6.07
CA TYR A 120 3.95 21.09 5.03
C TYR A 120 2.74 20.32 5.56
N CYS A 121 2.85 19.69 6.73
CA CYS A 121 1.74 18.95 7.33
C CYS A 121 0.57 19.88 7.66
N TRP A 122 0.86 21.04 8.27
CA TRP A 122 -0.16 22.02 8.65
C TRP A 122 -0.93 22.54 7.43
N ARG A 123 -0.22 22.97 6.39
CA ARG A 123 -0.83 23.55 5.18
C ARG A 123 -1.67 22.55 4.39
N ASN A 124 -1.33 21.27 4.46
CA ASN A 124 -1.97 20.21 3.69
C ASN A 124 -2.94 19.35 4.52
N PHE A 125 -3.19 19.71 5.78
CA PHE A 125 -4.04 18.95 6.69
C PHE A 125 -3.58 17.49 6.82
N LEU A 126 -2.29 17.28 7.09
CA LEU A 126 -1.70 15.95 7.25
C LEU A 126 -1.27 15.71 8.70
N SER A 127 -1.42 14.46 9.14
CA SER A 127 -0.87 13.98 10.40
C SER A 127 0.61 13.62 10.24
N SER A 128 1.49 14.44 10.82
CA SER A 128 2.94 14.16 10.86
C SER A 128 3.24 12.82 11.55
N GLN A 129 2.51 12.49 12.62
CA GLN A 129 2.65 11.23 13.36
C GLN A 129 2.31 10.02 12.47
N THR A 130 1.23 10.12 11.69
CA THR A 130 0.83 9.07 10.76
C THR A 130 1.85 8.89 9.63
N LEU A 131 2.36 9.99 9.07
CA LEU A 131 3.38 9.95 8.02
C LEU A 131 4.70 9.34 8.51
N GLN A 132 5.10 9.61 9.76
CA GLN A 132 6.25 8.95 10.39
C GLN A 132 6.01 7.45 10.63
N ALA A 133 4.80 7.06 11.03
CA ALA A 133 4.43 5.65 11.17
C ALA A 133 4.50 4.93 9.81
N MET A 134 3.97 5.54 8.76
CA MET A 134 4.11 5.05 7.38
C MET A 134 5.59 4.91 7.00
N HIS A 135 6.41 5.94 7.25
CA HIS A 135 7.84 5.90 6.93
C HIS A 135 8.57 4.74 7.62
N SER A 136 8.21 4.45 8.87
CA SER A 136 8.76 3.33 9.64
C SER A 136 8.36 1.98 9.06
N LEU A 137 7.09 1.79 8.71
CA LEU A 137 6.61 0.58 8.03
C LEU A 137 7.28 0.38 6.67
N ARG A 138 7.49 1.45 5.90
CA ARG A 138 8.21 1.36 4.62
C ARG A 138 9.61 0.80 4.80
N LYS A 139 10.35 1.28 5.82
CA LYS A 139 11.69 0.75 6.13
C LYS A 139 11.63 -0.74 6.50
N GLN A 140 10.64 -1.13 7.31
CA GLN A 140 10.45 -2.52 7.72
C GLN A 140 10.16 -3.44 6.52
N PHE A 141 9.20 -3.09 5.66
CA PHE A 141 8.84 -3.91 4.51
C PHE A 141 9.98 -3.98 3.48
N SER A 142 10.65 -2.86 3.21
CA SER A 142 11.84 -2.87 2.34
C SER A 142 12.95 -3.76 2.88
N PHE A 143 13.16 -3.76 4.20
CA PHE A 143 14.16 -4.63 4.83
C PHE A 143 13.80 -6.11 4.64
N ILE A 144 12.56 -6.50 4.96
CA ILE A 144 12.10 -7.90 4.84
C ILE A 144 12.19 -8.39 3.39
N LEU A 145 11.74 -7.58 2.42
CA LEU A 145 11.77 -7.99 1.00
C LEU A 145 13.18 -8.03 0.42
N LYS A 146 14.09 -7.18 0.92
CA LYS A 146 15.51 -7.25 0.55
C LYS A 146 16.16 -8.51 1.12
N ASP A 147 15.90 -8.84 2.39
CA ASP A 147 16.42 -10.05 3.04
C ASP A 147 15.90 -11.33 2.36
N ALA A 148 14.64 -11.32 1.92
CA ALA A 148 14.02 -12.39 1.16
C ALA A 148 14.50 -12.47 -0.31
N GLY A 149 15.39 -11.58 -0.76
CA GLY A 149 15.92 -11.58 -2.13
C GLY A 149 14.94 -11.12 -3.21
N LEU A 150 13.83 -10.46 -2.83
CA LEU A 150 12.84 -9.92 -3.77
C LEU A 150 13.18 -8.51 -4.26
N LEU A 151 14.09 -7.81 -3.59
CA LEU A 151 14.55 -6.48 -3.99
C LEU A 151 16.03 -6.52 -4.36
N ASP A 152 16.34 -5.88 -5.48
CA ASP A 152 17.72 -5.64 -5.90
C ASP A 152 18.45 -4.71 -4.93
N ALA A 153 19.77 -4.88 -4.81
CA ALA A 153 20.60 -3.97 -4.01
C ALA A 153 20.56 -2.52 -4.55
N ASP A 154 20.40 -2.37 -5.87
CA ASP A 154 20.20 -1.08 -6.51
C ASP A 154 18.73 -0.63 -6.44
N VAL A 155 18.49 0.49 -5.75
CA VAL A 155 17.15 1.07 -5.59
C VAL A 155 16.56 1.53 -6.93
N GLY A 156 17.41 1.92 -7.90
CA GLY A 156 16.97 2.33 -9.23
C GLY A 156 16.30 1.20 -10.00
N THR A 157 16.88 -0.01 -9.92
CA THR A 157 16.36 -1.21 -10.59
C THR A 157 14.96 -1.61 -10.07
N ASN A 158 14.72 -1.47 -8.76
CA ASN A 158 13.42 -1.76 -8.15
C ASN A 158 12.29 -0.76 -8.55
N ASN A 159 12.64 0.35 -9.20
CA ASN A 159 11.74 1.49 -9.43
C ASN A 159 11.72 1.99 -10.88
N ARG A 160 12.25 1.22 -11.83
CA ARG A 160 12.34 1.60 -13.24
C ARG A 160 10.99 1.99 -13.84
N LEU A 161 9.90 1.38 -13.38
CA LEU A 161 8.55 1.59 -13.87
C LEU A 161 7.64 2.33 -12.87
N SER A 162 8.19 2.90 -11.79
CA SER A 162 7.40 3.65 -10.78
C SER A 162 6.67 4.87 -11.35
N HIS A 163 7.12 5.43 -12.47
CA HIS A 163 6.46 6.54 -13.16
C HIS A 163 5.24 6.08 -13.99
N ASN A 164 5.10 4.78 -14.27
CA ASN A 164 3.96 4.24 -15.02
C ASN A 164 2.73 4.10 -14.12
N GLN A 165 1.92 5.16 -14.10
CA GLN A 165 0.70 5.24 -13.27
C GLN A 165 -0.30 4.11 -13.54
N SER A 166 -0.45 3.68 -14.80
CA SER A 166 -1.36 2.60 -15.17
C SER A 166 -0.92 1.27 -14.55
N LEU A 167 0.39 0.99 -14.57
CA LEU A 167 0.95 -0.21 -13.94
C LEU A 167 0.78 -0.18 -12.42
N VAL A 168 1.12 0.93 -11.78
CA VAL A 168 0.95 1.10 -10.32
C VAL A 168 -0.51 0.88 -9.93
N ARG A 169 -1.46 1.46 -10.66
CA ARG A 169 -2.90 1.26 -10.43
C ARG A 169 -3.35 -0.17 -10.67
N ALA A 170 -2.82 -0.85 -11.68
CA ALA A 170 -3.11 -2.26 -11.93
C ALA A 170 -2.66 -3.14 -10.75
N ILE A 171 -1.49 -2.87 -10.17
CA ILE A 171 -0.98 -3.58 -9.01
C ILE A 171 -1.82 -3.29 -7.77
N ILE A 172 -2.19 -2.03 -7.53
CA ILE A 172 -3.09 -1.66 -6.43
C ILE A 172 -4.44 -2.39 -6.59
N CYS A 173 -5.01 -2.39 -7.79
CA CYS A 173 -6.24 -3.11 -8.09
C CYS A 173 -6.10 -4.61 -7.81
N SER A 174 -4.96 -5.21 -8.18
CA SER A 174 -4.71 -6.65 -7.93
C SER A 174 -4.68 -7.01 -6.45
N GLY A 175 -4.15 -6.12 -5.59
CA GLY A 175 -4.11 -6.33 -4.14
C GLY A 175 -5.40 -5.96 -3.41
N LEU A 176 -6.27 -5.14 -4.01
CA LEU A 176 -7.57 -4.77 -3.43
C LEU A 176 -8.73 -5.61 -3.95
N PHE A 177 -8.54 -6.38 -5.03
CA PHE A 177 -9.53 -7.33 -5.53
C PHE A 177 -9.96 -8.33 -4.43
N PRO A 178 -11.26 -8.65 -4.28
CA PRO A 178 -12.39 -8.27 -5.13
C PRO A 178 -13.16 -7.00 -4.69
N GLY A 179 -12.53 -6.05 -4.00
CA GLY A 179 -13.13 -4.78 -3.58
C GLY A 179 -13.41 -3.82 -4.74
N ILE A 180 -14.32 -4.19 -5.64
CA ILE A 180 -14.70 -3.44 -6.84
C ILE A 180 -16.11 -2.83 -6.69
N ALA A 181 -16.30 -1.66 -7.28
CA ALA A 181 -17.60 -1.00 -7.39
C ALA A 181 -17.76 -0.39 -8.80
N SER A 182 -18.98 -0.38 -9.32
CA SER A 182 -19.31 0.28 -10.59
C SER A 182 -20.09 1.55 -10.31
N VAL A 183 -19.65 2.67 -10.89
CA VAL A 183 -20.39 3.93 -10.84
C VAL A 183 -21.34 3.93 -12.03
N VAL A 184 -22.64 3.83 -11.76
CA VAL A 184 -23.68 4.02 -12.78
C VAL A 184 -23.91 5.52 -12.88
N VAL A 185 -23.49 6.11 -13.99
CA VAL A 185 -23.71 7.54 -14.33
C VAL A 185 -24.97 7.68 -15.16
#